data_AF-A0A6M1LRT2-F1
#
_entry.id   AF-A0A6M1LRT2-F1
#
_cell.length_a   1.000
_cell.length_b   1.000
_cell.length_c   1.000
_cell.angle_alpha   90.00
_cell.angle_beta   90.00
_cell.angle_gamma   90.00
#
_symmetry.space_group_name_H-M   'P 1'
#
loop_
_entity.id
_entity.type
_entity.pdbx_description
1 polymer ?
#
loop_
_entity_poly.entity_id
_entity_poly.type
_entity_poly.pdbx_seq_one_letter_code
_entity_poly.pdbx_strand_id
1 'polypeptide(L)'
;MRIDLRRSLRRLRPQGRTGQLARRADAQLTFVGPGDAVGSPVLLDTTVYLDVLSGTTPPEVDALLAARPLFHLSVVLAELTNWFGKLDPRAPGTAAVLAELAGAIDDIPPHRVEGVAPGTMLEAGIMAGLVHRLGGFQPHQALHAINDAAIYLHALENGHTVLTRNIRDFDFMQQVLPAGRVLFYRA
;
A
#
# COMPACT_ATOMS: atom_id res chain seq x y z
N MET A 1 1.59 -13.21 11.88
CA MET A 1 2.18 -13.09 13.24
C MET A 1 1.14 -13.24 14.35
N ARG A 2 1.51 -13.74 15.55
CA ARG A 2 0.68 -13.71 16.77
C ARG A 2 0.66 -12.30 17.38
N ILE A 3 -0.38 -11.98 18.14
CA ILE A 3 -0.49 -10.71 18.88
C ILE A 3 0.56 -10.71 20.01
N ASP A 4 1.58 -9.85 19.91
CA ASP A 4 2.61 -9.63 20.93
C ASP A 4 3.07 -8.16 20.92
N LEU A 5 2.40 -7.35 21.74
CA LEU A 5 2.69 -5.93 21.85
C LEU A 5 4.13 -5.65 22.30
N ARG A 6 4.71 -6.48 23.19
CA ARG A 6 6.08 -6.26 23.69
C ARG A 6 7.09 -6.43 22.56
N ARG A 7 6.92 -7.44 21.72
CA ARG A 7 7.74 -7.64 20.52
C ARG A 7 7.58 -6.48 19.54
N SER A 8 6.34 -6.07 19.26
CA SER A 8 6.06 -4.96 18.34
C SER A 8 6.67 -3.64 18.79
N LEU A 9 6.60 -3.31 20.09
CA LEU A 9 7.24 -2.13 20.66
C LEU A 9 8.77 -2.18 20.57
N ARG A 10 9.39 -3.35 20.72
CA ARG A 10 10.85 -3.51 20.51
C ARG A 10 11.24 -3.37 19.04
N ARG A 11 10.43 -3.87 18.11
CA ARG A 11 10.68 -3.81 16.66
C ARG A 11 10.56 -2.37 16.13
N LEU A 12 9.47 -1.69 16.44
CA LEU A 12 9.18 -0.36 15.90
C LEU A 12 9.79 0.78 16.73
N ARG A 13 10.08 0.53 18.01
CA ARG A 13 10.66 1.49 18.98
C ARG A 13 10.00 2.88 18.96
N PRO A 14 8.68 2.99 19.13
CA PRO A 14 7.99 4.28 18.98
C PRO A 14 8.51 5.36 19.95
N GLN A 15 8.83 5.01 21.20
CA GLN A 15 9.34 5.97 22.18
C GLN A 15 10.75 6.51 21.86
N GLY A 16 11.57 5.72 21.16
CA GLY A 16 12.93 6.13 20.79
C GLY A 16 13.01 6.92 19.48
N ARG A 17 11.90 7.13 18.79
CA ARG A 17 11.85 7.85 17.51
C ARG A 17 11.31 9.26 17.73
N THR A 18 12.18 10.24 17.57
CA THR A 18 11.87 11.66 17.76
C THR A 18 12.21 12.52 16.53
N GLY A 19 13.03 12.01 15.61
CA GLY A 19 13.37 12.70 14.38
C GLY A 19 12.16 12.82 13.45
N GLN A 20 11.97 14.01 12.89
CA GLN A 20 10.96 14.22 11.86
C GLN A 20 11.28 13.39 10.61
N LEU A 21 10.24 12.86 9.98
CA LEU A 21 10.34 12.19 8.70
C LEU A 21 10.20 13.25 7.61
N ALA A 22 11.16 13.24 6.68
CA ALA A 22 11.11 14.04 5.47
C ALA A 22 11.24 13.10 4.28
N ARG A 23 10.56 13.43 3.19
CA ARG A 23 10.60 12.58 2.00
C ARG A 23 12.03 12.59 1.46
N ARG A 24 12.60 11.41 1.22
CA ARG A 24 13.90 11.27 0.58
C ARG A 24 13.86 11.76 -0.87
N ALA A 25 15.03 12.10 -1.41
CA ALA A 25 15.16 12.46 -2.82
C ALA A 25 14.91 11.24 -3.72
N ASP A 26 14.46 11.45 -4.96
CA ASP A 26 14.12 10.35 -5.88
C ASP A 26 15.28 9.39 -6.11
N ALA A 27 16.50 9.91 -6.18
CA ALA A 27 17.72 9.11 -6.32
C ALA A 27 17.99 8.14 -5.15
N GLN A 28 17.27 8.29 -4.03
CA GLN A 28 17.36 7.43 -2.84
C GLN A 28 16.16 6.47 -2.72
N LEU A 29 15.23 6.51 -3.68
CA LEU A 29 14.04 5.67 -3.73
C LEU A 29 14.13 4.73 -4.94
N THR A 30 13.47 3.59 -4.84
CA THR A 30 13.44 2.60 -5.93
C THR A 30 12.19 2.83 -6.77
N PHE A 31 12.36 3.40 -7.96
CA PHE A 31 11.30 3.55 -8.94
C PHE A 31 11.30 2.38 -9.91
N VAL A 32 10.11 2.02 -10.40
CA VAL A 32 9.94 1.03 -11.47
C VAL A 32 10.74 1.48 -12.71
N GLY A 33 11.53 0.57 -13.25
CA GLY A 33 12.25 0.74 -14.50
C GLY A 33 12.30 -0.53 -15.35
N PRO A 34 12.96 -0.49 -16.52
CA PRO A 34 12.94 -1.57 -17.50
C PRO A 34 13.45 -2.94 -17.00
N GLY A 35 14.21 -2.98 -15.90
CA GLY A 35 14.75 -4.21 -15.31
C GLY A 35 13.84 -4.89 -14.28
N ASP A 36 12.73 -4.27 -13.88
CA ASP A 36 11.90 -4.73 -12.76
C ASP A 36 10.87 -5.81 -13.13
N ALA A 37 10.92 -6.32 -14.37
CA ALA A 37 10.09 -7.43 -14.84
C ALA A 37 10.37 -8.74 -14.08
N VAL A 38 11.55 -8.90 -13.48
CA VAL A 38 11.92 -10.06 -12.66
C VAL A 38 12.08 -9.64 -11.20
N GLY A 39 11.46 -10.39 -10.28
CA GLY A 39 11.58 -10.11 -8.85
C GLY A 39 10.65 -10.98 -7.99
N SER A 40 10.54 -10.63 -6.71
CA SER A 40 9.55 -11.25 -5.81
C SER A 40 8.11 -11.01 -6.29
N PRO A 41 7.11 -11.71 -5.75
CA PRO A 41 5.73 -11.32 -6.00
C PRO A 41 5.45 -9.87 -5.58
N VAL A 42 4.45 -9.26 -6.22
CA VAL A 42 4.07 -7.86 -6.01
C VAL A 42 2.77 -7.82 -5.23
N LEU A 43 2.74 -7.05 -4.15
CA LEU A 43 1.52 -6.70 -3.44
C LEU A 43 1.05 -5.34 -3.95
N LEU A 44 -0.14 -5.30 -4.54
CA LEU A 44 -0.69 -4.06 -5.10
C LEU A 44 -1.26 -3.16 -4.01
N ASP A 45 -0.93 -1.88 -4.08
CA ASP A 45 -1.66 -0.81 -3.39
C ASP A 45 -2.92 -0.40 -4.19
N THR A 46 -3.92 0.16 -3.50
CA THR A 46 -5.17 0.66 -4.11
C THR A 46 -4.90 1.70 -5.20
N THR A 47 -3.86 2.52 -5.04
CA THR A 47 -3.51 3.51 -6.07
C THR A 47 -3.19 2.89 -7.43
N VAL A 48 -2.61 1.69 -7.46
CA VAL A 48 -2.31 0.96 -8.71
C VAL A 48 -3.58 0.61 -9.47
N TYR A 49 -4.60 0.12 -8.78
CA TYR A 49 -5.89 -0.20 -9.41
C TYR A 49 -6.54 1.02 -10.04
N LEU A 50 -6.54 2.14 -9.31
CA LEU A 50 -7.15 3.37 -9.79
C LEU A 50 -6.42 3.91 -11.03
N ASP A 51 -5.10 3.83 -11.05
CA ASP A 51 -4.30 4.30 -12.18
C ASP A 51 -4.45 3.36 -13.40
N VAL A 52 -4.52 2.04 -13.20
CA VAL A 52 -4.79 1.06 -14.28
C VAL A 52 -6.17 1.31 -14.88
N LEU A 53 -7.20 1.44 -14.05
CA LEU A 53 -8.57 1.72 -14.50
C LEU A 53 -8.66 3.07 -15.23
N SER A 54 -7.87 4.06 -14.81
CA SER A 54 -7.82 5.37 -15.46
C SER A 54 -6.94 5.39 -16.72
N GLY A 55 -6.23 4.30 -17.04
CA GLY A 55 -5.29 4.23 -18.16
C GLY A 55 -4.07 5.15 -18.00
N THR A 56 -3.66 5.44 -16.76
CA THR A 56 -2.56 6.37 -16.43
C THR A 56 -1.30 5.66 -15.95
N THR A 57 -1.27 4.33 -15.92
CA THR A 57 -0.04 3.60 -15.58
C THR A 57 1.04 3.80 -16.64
N PRO A 58 2.30 4.02 -16.22
CA PRO A 58 3.44 4.03 -17.15
C PRO A 58 3.66 2.65 -17.81
N PRO A 59 4.21 2.59 -19.03
CA PRO A 59 4.48 1.33 -19.72
C PRO A 59 5.35 0.35 -18.93
N GLU A 60 6.29 0.84 -18.12
CA GLU A 60 7.14 0.01 -17.27
C GLU A 60 6.36 -0.64 -16.13
N VAL A 61 5.32 0.04 -15.63
CA VAL A 61 4.39 -0.54 -14.63
C VAL A 61 3.54 -1.62 -15.28
N ASP A 62 3.00 -1.38 -16.47
CA ASP A 62 2.21 -2.39 -17.20
C ASP A 62 3.04 -3.65 -17.49
N ALA A 63 4.29 -3.47 -17.93
CA ALA A 63 5.22 -4.57 -18.17
C ALA A 63 5.50 -5.37 -16.88
N LEU A 64 5.68 -4.69 -15.75
CA LEU A 64 5.87 -5.31 -14.45
C LEU A 64 4.63 -6.10 -14.01
N LEU A 65 3.44 -5.52 -14.15
CA LEU A 65 2.16 -6.16 -13.80
C LEU A 65 1.92 -7.43 -14.63
N ALA A 66 2.32 -7.44 -15.90
CA ALA A 66 2.23 -8.60 -16.77
C ALA A 66 3.27 -9.70 -16.45
N ALA A 67 4.43 -9.32 -15.92
CA ALA A 67 5.56 -10.23 -15.75
C ALA A 67 5.65 -10.90 -14.37
N ARG A 68 5.15 -10.26 -13.30
CA ARG A 68 5.33 -10.73 -11.91
C ARG A 68 4.03 -11.30 -11.33
N PRO A 69 4.12 -12.33 -10.46
CA PRO A 69 2.96 -12.79 -9.71
C PRO A 69 2.39 -11.66 -8.83
N LEU A 70 1.10 -11.39 -8.99
CA LEU A 70 0.39 -10.35 -8.24
C LEU A 70 -0.35 -10.98 -7.05
N PHE A 71 -0.32 -10.26 -5.94
CA PHE A 71 -1.09 -10.54 -4.73
C PHE A 71 -1.85 -9.30 -4.30
N HIS A 72 -2.95 -9.55 -3.59
CA HIS A 72 -3.93 -8.53 -3.24
C HIS A 72 -4.28 -8.67 -1.77
N LEU A 73 -4.27 -7.56 -1.02
CA LEU A 73 -4.60 -7.61 0.39
C LEU A 73 -6.08 -7.32 0.58
N SER A 74 -6.73 -8.00 1.52
CA SER A 74 -8.16 -7.79 1.81
C SER A 74 -8.51 -6.34 2.14
N VAL A 75 -7.55 -5.56 2.67
CA VAL A 75 -7.74 -4.11 2.93
C VAL A 75 -7.87 -3.30 1.64
N VAL A 76 -7.17 -3.67 0.58
CA VAL A 76 -7.29 -3.03 -0.75
C VAL A 76 -8.67 -3.32 -1.32
N LEU A 77 -9.16 -4.55 -1.20
CA LEU A 77 -10.54 -4.88 -1.60
C LEU A 77 -11.56 -4.06 -0.82
N ALA A 78 -11.36 -3.85 0.48
CA ALA A 78 -12.23 -3.00 1.28
C ALA A 78 -12.22 -1.53 0.80
N GLU A 79 -11.06 -1.01 0.41
CA GLU A 79 -10.93 0.35 -0.13
C GLU A 79 -11.58 0.51 -1.51
N LEU A 80 -11.40 -0.46 -2.40
CA LEU A 80 -12.07 -0.49 -3.70
C LEU A 80 -13.59 -0.59 -3.50
N THR A 81 -14.06 -1.54 -2.68
CA THR A 81 -15.50 -1.74 -2.46
C THR A 81 -16.18 -0.57 -1.73
N ASN A 82 -15.43 0.23 -0.96
CA ASN A 82 -15.97 1.44 -0.32
C ASN A 82 -16.54 2.46 -1.33
N TRP A 83 -16.05 2.47 -2.58
CA TRP A 83 -16.59 3.35 -3.63
C TRP A 83 -18.05 3.05 -3.98
N PHE A 84 -18.49 1.80 -3.88
CA PHE A 84 -19.89 1.40 -4.10
C PHE A 84 -20.84 2.02 -3.06
N GLY A 85 -20.35 2.23 -1.83
CA GLY A 85 -21.12 2.89 -0.78
C GLY A 85 -20.96 4.42 -0.76
N LYS A 86 -19.88 4.94 -1.34
CA LYS A 86 -19.48 6.36 -1.25
C LYS A 86 -20.01 7.21 -2.41
N LEU A 87 -20.06 6.68 -3.63
CA LEU A 87 -20.45 7.45 -4.82
C LEU A 87 -21.95 7.73 -4.85
N ASP A 88 -22.34 8.93 -5.30
CA ASP A 88 -23.74 9.26 -5.53
C ASP A 88 -24.26 8.54 -6.79
N PRO A 89 -25.24 7.63 -6.67
CA PRO A 89 -25.78 6.90 -7.82
C PRO A 89 -26.49 7.82 -8.83
N ARG A 90 -26.84 9.06 -8.46
CA ARG A 90 -27.48 10.04 -9.35
C ARG A 90 -26.48 10.87 -10.15
N ALA A 91 -25.21 10.86 -9.78
CA ALA A 91 -24.20 11.62 -10.50
C ALA A 91 -23.90 10.95 -11.87
N PRO A 92 -23.80 11.74 -12.95
CA PRO A 92 -23.41 11.21 -14.26
C PRO A 92 -22.07 10.47 -14.18
N GLY A 93 -22.00 9.28 -14.78
CA GLY A 93 -20.78 8.48 -14.83
C GLY A 93 -20.57 7.51 -13.66
N THR A 94 -21.28 7.66 -12.53
CA THR A 94 -21.13 6.74 -11.38
C THR A 94 -21.34 5.28 -11.77
N ALA A 95 -22.37 4.99 -12.56
CA ALA A 95 -22.66 3.61 -12.99
C ALA A 95 -21.52 3.00 -13.83
N ALA A 96 -20.88 3.79 -14.70
CA ALA A 96 -19.77 3.32 -15.52
C ALA A 96 -18.54 3.04 -14.64
N VAL A 97 -18.18 3.97 -13.74
CA VAL A 97 -17.06 3.81 -12.80
C VAL A 97 -17.24 2.58 -11.93
N LEU A 98 -18.44 2.35 -11.38
CA LEU A 98 -18.71 1.18 -10.55
C LEU A 98 -18.68 -0.14 -11.35
N ALA A 99 -19.04 -0.12 -12.64
CA ALA A 99 -18.96 -1.29 -13.51
C ALA A 99 -17.51 -1.67 -13.83
N GLU A 100 -16.66 -0.68 -14.14
CA GLU A 100 -15.23 -0.91 -14.35
C GLU A 100 -14.55 -1.45 -13.08
N LEU A 101 -14.88 -0.88 -11.93
CA LEU A 101 -14.37 -1.34 -10.64
C LEU A 101 -14.84 -2.76 -10.31
N ALA A 102 -16.09 -3.09 -10.60
CA ALA A 102 -16.61 -4.45 -10.41
C ALA A 102 -15.85 -5.46 -11.28
N GLY A 103 -15.64 -5.16 -12.56
CA GLY A 103 -14.86 -6.00 -13.47
C GLY A 103 -13.44 -6.24 -12.96
N ALA A 104 -12.74 -5.19 -12.52
CA ALA A 104 -11.40 -5.32 -11.96
C ALA A 104 -11.34 -6.16 -10.67
N ILE A 105 -12.40 -6.14 -9.85
CA ILE A 105 -12.48 -6.99 -8.65
C ILE A 105 -12.77 -8.45 -9.04
N ASP A 106 -13.67 -8.69 -9.99
CA ASP A 106 -14.05 -10.03 -10.45
C ASP A 106 -12.88 -10.76 -11.14
N ASP A 107 -11.98 -10.01 -11.78
CA ASP A 107 -10.76 -10.56 -12.40
C ASP A 107 -9.69 -10.99 -11.38
N ILE A 108 -9.82 -10.64 -10.10
CA ILE A 108 -8.85 -11.01 -9.06
C ILE A 108 -9.00 -12.50 -8.70
N PRO A 109 -7.96 -13.33 -8.89
CA PRO A 109 -8.04 -14.74 -8.53
C PRO A 109 -8.15 -14.91 -7.00
N PRO A 110 -9.13 -15.67 -6.46
CA PRO A 110 -9.32 -15.79 -5.01
C PRO A 110 -8.09 -16.31 -4.24
N HIS A 111 -7.28 -17.18 -4.87
CA HIS A 111 -6.06 -17.73 -4.28
C HIS A 111 -4.89 -16.73 -4.23
N ARG A 112 -5.06 -15.52 -4.80
CA ARG A 112 -4.11 -14.39 -4.73
C ARG A 112 -4.55 -13.31 -3.75
N VAL A 113 -5.69 -13.51 -3.10
CA VAL A 113 -6.17 -12.61 -2.03
C VAL A 113 -5.65 -13.11 -0.70
N GLU A 114 -4.94 -12.24 0.01
CA GLU A 114 -4.38 -12.50 1.32
C GLU A 114 -5.11 -11.68 2.39
N GLY A 115 -5.28 -12.27 3.58
CA GLY A 115 -5.79 -11.57 4.75
C GLY A 115 -4.67 -11.01 5.61
N VAL A 116 -4.94 -9.90 6.32
CA VAL A 116 -3.96 -9.34 7.26
C VAL A 116 -4.02 -10.08 8.59
N ALA A 117 -2.87 -10.58 9.05
CA ALA A 117 -2.81 -11.24 10.35
C ALA A 117 -3.04 -10.23 11.50
N PRO A 118 -3.67 -10.63 12.63
CA PRO A 118 -3.92 -9.73 13.75
C PRO A 118 -2.65 -9.08 14.34
N GLY A 119 -1.53 -9.81 14.38
CA GLY A 119 -0.25 -9.24 14.81
C GLY A 119 0.30 -8.17 13.87
N THR A 120 0.04 -8.30 12.57
CA THR A 120 0.42 -7.31 11.55
C THR A 120 -0.43 -6.05 11.69
N MET A 121 -1.74 -6.19 11.96
CA MET A 121 -2.62 -5.06 12.25
C MET A 121 -2.23 -4.29 13.53
N LEU A 122 -1.79 -5.01 14.57
CA LEU A 122 -1.26 -4.37 15.78
C LEU A 122 -0.07 -3.47 15.47
N GLU A 123 0.86 -3.96 14.64
CA GLU A 123 2.02 -3.18 14.20
C GLU A 123 1.64 -2.04 13.25
N ALA A 124 0.65 -2.25 12.38
CA ALA A 124 0.14 -1.23 11.47
C ALA A 124 -0.39 -0.01 12.22
N GLY A 125 -1.11 -0.21 13.34
CA GLY A 125 -1.56 0.89 14.19
C GLY A 125 -0.40 1.70 14.79
N ILE A 126 0.64 1.02 15.27
CA ILE A 126 1.85 1.69 15.80
C ILE A 126 2.59 2.43 14.67
N MET A 127 2.71 1.81 13.50
CA MET A 127 3.36 2.36 12.31
C MET A 127 2.64 3.64 11.84
N ALA A 128 1.33 3.58 11.66
CA ALA A 128 0.52 4.73 11.25
C ALA A 128 0.68 5.89 12.24
N GLY A 129 0.63 5.61 13.55
CA GLY A 129 0.88 6.63 14.59
C GLY A 129 2.28 7.24 14.53
N LEU A 130 3.31 6.44 14.20
CA LEU A 130 4.68 6.94 14.02
C LEU A 130 4.81 7.82 12.78
N VAL A 131 4.33 7.35 11.64
CA VAL A 131 4.34 8.09 10.38
C VAL A 131 3.59 9.41 10.53
N HIS A 132 2.45 9.40 11.22
CA HIS A 132 1.67 10.59 11.54
C HIS A 132 2.45 11.58 12.42
N ARG A 133 2.91 11.13 13.60
CA ARG A 133 3.60 11.97 14.59
C ARG A 133 4.90 12.56 14.05
N LEU A 134 5.67 11.75 13.31
CA LEU A 134 6.99 12.15 12.83
C LEU A 134 6.93 12.87 11.47
N GLY A 135 5.93 12.57 10.64
CA GLY A 135 5.74 13.17 9.31
C GLY A 135 4.93 14.46 9.30
N GLY A 136 4.50 14.98 10.46
CA GLY A 136 3.83 16.27 10.57
C GLY A 136 2.39 16.31 10.03
N PHE A 137 1.67 15.19 10.10
CA PHE A 137 0.29 15.08 9.62
C PHE A 137 -0.71 15.81 10.52
N GLN A 138 -1.86 16.20 9.95
CA GLN A 138 -2.96 16.82 10.72
C GLN A 138 -3.78 15.76 11.48
N PRO A 139 -4.28 16.02 12.70
CA PRO A 139 -4.87 14.99 13.58
C PRO A 139 -5.97 14.12 12.95
N HIS A 140 -6.75 14.66 12.01
CA HIS A 140 -7.81 13.94 11.30
C HIS A 140 -7.30 12.92 10.27
N GLN A 141 -5.99 12.92 9.97
CA GLN A 141 -5.35 12.08 8.96
C GLN A 141 -4.73 10.80 9.56
N ALA A 142 -4.72 10.65 10.89
CA ALA A 142 -3.95 9.59 11.57
C ALA A 142 -4.44 8.16 11.26
N LEU A 143 -5.74 7.96 11.07
CA LEU A 143 -6.30 6.64 10.75
C LEU A 143 -6.13 6.26 9.27
N HIS A 144 -5.90 7.25 8.39
CA HIS A 144 -5.78 7.00 6.95
C HIS A 144 -4.57 6.12 6.59
N ALA A 145 -3.50 6.18 7.37
CA ALA A 145 -2.27 5.43 7.10
C ALA A 145 -2.28 3.98 7.63
N ILE A 146 -3.35 3.53 8.31
CA ILE A 146 -3.39 2.17 8.89
C ILE A 146 -3.40 1.10 7.79
N ASN A 147 -4.16 1.31 6.72
CA ASN A 147 -4.23 0.34 5.62
C ASN A 147 -2.91 0.30 4.85
N ASP A 148 -2.34 1.45 4.52
CA ASP A 148 -0.99 1.54 3.92
C ASP A 148 0.06 0.83 4.78
N ALA A 149 0.01 1.03 6.11
CA ALA A 149 0.91 0.37 7.04
C ALA A 149 0.68 -1.15 7.08
N ALA A 150 -0.57 -1.61 6.98
CA ALA A 150 -0.90 -3.03 6.90
C ALA A 150 -0.35 -3.64 5.61
N ILE A 151 -0.50 -2.97 4.46
CA ILE A 151 0.09 -3.38 3.17
C ILE A 151 1.61 -3.51 3.29
N TYR A 152 2.26 -2.47 3.81
CA TYR A 152 3.72 -2.45 3.96
C TYR A 152 4.25 -3.58 4.85
N LEU A 153 3.66 -3.75 6.04
CA LEU A 153 4.10 -4.77 7.00
C LEU A 153 3.78 -6.19 6.53
N HIS A 154 2.62 -6.38 5.89
CA HIS A 154 2.24 -7.67 5.32
C HIS A 154 3.19 -8.06 4.17
N ALA A 155 3.51 -7.12 3.29
CA ALA A 155 4.48 -7.36 2.21
C ALA A 155 5.87 -7.75 2.77
N LEU A 156 6.33 -7.04 3.80
CA LEU A 156 7.58 -7.37 4.48
C LEU A 156 7.55 -8.78 5.09
N GLU A 157 6.46 -9.16 5.75
CA GLU A 157 6.34 -10.48 6.41
C GLU A 157 6.29 -11.65 5.42
N ASN A 158 5.69 -11.44 4.24
CA ASN A 158 5.49 -12.49 3.24
C ASN A 158 6.51 -12.47 2.10
N GLY A 159 7.50 -11.57 2.15
CA GLY A 159 8.52 -11.49 1.10
C GLY A 159 7.96 -11.00 -0.23
N HIS A 160 6.97 -10.09 -0.18
CA HIS A 160 6.47 -9.37 -1.35
C HIS A 160 7.22 -8.05 -1.56
N THR A 161 6.94 -7.39 -2.67
CA THR A 161 7.30 -5.99 -2.95
C THR A 161 6.02 -5.19 -3.08
N VAL A 162 5.87 -4.08 -2.36
CA VAL A 162 4.73 -3.19 -2.58
C VAL A 162 4.94 -2.39 -3.86
N LEU A 163 3.92 -2.28 -4.70
CA LEU A 163 3.88 -1.33 -5.82
C LEU A 163 2.88 -0.22 -5.50
N THR A 164 3.30 1.04 -5.59
CA THR A 164 2.45 2.19 -5.19
C THR A 164 2.92 3.51 -5.81
N ARG A 165 1.98 4.44 -6.07
CA ARG A 165 2.31 5.86 -6.31
C ARG A 165 2.26 6.73 -5.05
N ASN A 166 1.86 6.19 -3.89
CA ASN A 166 1.92 6.90 -2.61
C ASN A 166 3.37 6.94 -2.09
N ILE A 167 4.18 7.78 -2.73
CA ILE A 167 5.62 7.86 -2.43
C ILE A 167 5.88 8.27 -0.99
N ARG A 168 5.16 9.29 -0.50
CA ARG A 168 5.46 9.90 0.80
C ARG A 168 5.27 8.90 1.94
N ASP A 169 4.11 8.27 2.01
CA ASP A 169 3.75 7.51 3.19
C ASP A 169 4.52 6.19 3.25
N PHE A 170 4.73 5.53 2.11
CA PHE A 170 5.56 4.33 2.03
C PHE A 170 7.06 4.61 2.17
N ASP A 171 7.56 5.78 1.74
CA ASP A 171 8.91 6.22 2.08
C ASP A 171 9.06 6.39 3.60
N PHE A 172 8.09 7.03 4.25
CA PHE A 172 8.08 7.20 5.71
C PHE A 172 8.06 5.84 6.43
N MET A 173 7.25 4.89 5.99
CA MET A 173 7.25 3.52 6.53
C MET A 173 8.59 2.83 6.33
N GLN A 174 9.22 2.98 5.16
CA GLN A 174 10.54 2.42 4.87
C GLN A 174 11.64 3.07 5.73
N GLN A 175 11.56 4.37 6.04
CA GLN A 175 12.47 5.02 6.99
C GLN A 175 12.29 4.50 8.42
N VAL A 176 11.06 4.14 8.81
CA VAL A 176 10.82 3.53 10.13
C VAL A 176 11.31 2.07 10.15
N LEU A 177 11.04 1.28 9.12
CA LEU A 177 11.40 -0.14 9.08
C LEU A 177 12.06 -0.53 7.74
N PRO A 178 13.37 -0.26 7.52
CA PRO A 178 14.02 -0.31 6.20
C PRO A 178 14.07 -1.66 5.47
N ALA A 179 13.64 -2.75 6.11
CA ALA A 179 13.67 -4.09 5.53
C ALA A 179 12.58 -4.30 4.45
N GLY A 180 11.51 -3.49 4.43
CA GLY A 180 10.45 -3.64 3.44
C GLY A 180 10.86 -3.13 2.06
N ARG A 181 10.39 -3.83 1.02
CA ARG A 181 10.66 -3.49 -0.38
C ARG A 181 9.44 -2.79 -0.98
N VAL A 182 9.69 -1.63 -1.59
CA VAL A 182 8.68 -0.82 -2.25
C VAL A 182 9.23 -0.43 -3.62
N LEU A 183 8.41 -0.56 -4.65
CA LEU A 183 8.62 0.01 -5.97
C LEU A 183 7.64 1.16 -6.17
N PHE A 184 8.19 2.33 -6.43
CA PHE A 184 7.44 3.54 -6.69
C PHE A 184 7.24 3.77 -8.17
N TYR A 185 6.16 4.45 -8.55
CA TYR A 185 5.98 4.98 -9.90
C TYR A 185 5.22 6.32 -9.84
N ARG A 186 5.08 6.97 -10.99
CA ARG A 186 4.31 8.21 -11.17
C ARG A 186 3.33 7.99 -12.33
N ALA A 187 2.06 8.25 -12.09
CA ALA A 187 0.99 8.26 -13.10
C ALA A 187 0.78 9.68 -13.64
#